data_AF-R7PXR0-F1
#
_entry.id   AF-R7PXR0-F1
#
_cell.length_a   1.000
_cell.length_b   1.000
_cell.length_c   1.000
_cell.angle_alpha   90.00
_cell.angle_beta   90.00
_cell.angle_gamma   90.00
#
_symmetry.space_group_name_H-M   'P 1'
#
loop_
_entity.id
_entity.type
_entity.pdbx_description
1 polymer ?
#
loop_
_entity_poly.entity_id
_entity_poly.type
_entity_poly.pdbx_seq_one_letter_code
_entity_poly.pdbx_strand_id
1 'polypeptide(L)'
;MSITDQVRLMRSVMGRKIMELDEYNDKAAEAVGDEAERYLAMADFLENDIAGYKTIIEDLKDGSCDYTGSLYDIASLPAELLGLYQNFYIPSLSPEDKADENAAMELKVSYAKDLATSYAAKIGKAALSSDLALNLMMSDDGILAAIGAIVASNPEILSALSDEQ
;
A
#
# COMPACT_ATOMS: atom_id res chain seq x y z
N MET A 1 12.75 8.26 -10.65
CA MET A 1 13.46 8.23 -9.35
C MET A 1 14.03 6.83 -9.16
N SER A 2 15.32 6.67 -8.87
CA SER A 2 15.90 5.33 -8.64
C SER A 2 15.37 4.71 -7.34
N ILE A 3 15.46 3.39 -7.15
CA ILE A 3 15.04 2.74 -5.88
C ILE A 3 15.79 3.35 -4.70
N THR A 4 17.09 3.62 -4.84
CA THR A 4 17.89 4.28 -3.81
C THR A 4 17.37 5.68 -3.46
N ASP A 5 16.96 6.47 -4.45
CA ASP A 5 16.38 7.79 -4.23
C ASP A 5 15.01 7.70 -3.54
N GLN A 6 14.18 6.71 -3.92
CA GLN A 6 12.89 6.44 -3.29
C GLN A 6 13.07 6.08 -1.81
N VAL A 7 13.99 5.16 -1.49
CA VAL A 7 14.32 4.79 -0.12
C VAL A 7 14.83 6.00 0.67
N ARG A 8 15.64 6.86 0.07
CA ARG A 8 16.15 8.08 0.72
C ARG A 8 15.00 9.03 1.08
N LEU A 9 14.10 9.29 0.13
CA LEU A 9 12.92 10.14 0.34
C LEU A 9 12.03 9.56 1.45
N MET A 10 11.67 8.27 1.35
CA MET A 10 10.81 7.62 2.33
C MET A 10 11.43 7.59 3.73
N ARG A 11 12.75 7.40 3.85
CA ARG A 11 13.46 7.52 5.15
C ARG A 11 13.42 8.93 5.71
N SER A 12 13.57 9.95 4.85
CA SER A 12 13.48 11.36 5.26
C SER A 12 12.10 11.67 5.83
N VAL A 13 11.04 11.32 5.08
CA VAL A 13 9.65 11.52 5.50
C VAL A 13 9.31 10.73 6.75
N MET A 14 9.71 9.47 6.84
CA MET A 14 9.53 8.65 8.04
C MET A 14 10.25 9.25 9.26
N GLY A 15 11.48 9.75 9.07
CA GLY A 15 12.24 10.41 10.14
C GLY A 15 11.55 11.66 10.67
N ARG A 16 10.99 12.49 9.78
CA ARG A 16 10.16 13.64 10.16
C ARG A 16 8.93 13.22 10.97
N LYS A 17 8.19 12.22 10.48
CA LYS A 17 6.98 11.71 11.15
C LYS A 17 7.24 11.17 12.55
N ILE A 18 8.40 10.54 12.79
CA ILE A 18 8.80 10.09 14.12
C ILE A 18 8.95 11.28 15.08
N MET A 19 9.56 12.38 14.64
CA MET A 19 9.67 13.60 15.47
C MET A 19 8.30 14.27 15.69
N GLU A 20 7.45 14.30 14.66
CA GLU A 20 6.09 14.84 14.76
C GLU A 20 5.20 14.00 15.69
N LEU A 21 5.39 12.69 15.72
CA LEU A 21 4.70 11.79 16.66
C LEU A 21 5.00 12.15 18.10
N ASP A 22 6.28 12.34 18.44
CA ASP A 22 6.69 12.79 19.78
C ASP A 22 6.07 14.17 20.10
N GLU A 23 6.08 15.11 19.16
CA GLU A 23 5.48 16.44 19.33
C GLU A 23 3.96 16.38 19.57
N TYR A 24 3.22 15.53 18.85
CA TYR A 24 1.79 15.38 19.05
C TYR A 24 1.46 14.70 20.37
N ASN A 25 2.27 13.75 20.83
CA ASN A 25 2.13 13.13 22.14
C ASN A 25 2.35 14.16 23.27
N ASP A 26 3.37 15.01 23.15
CA ASP A 26 3.64 16.09 24.11
C ASP A 26 2.49 17.10 24.13
N LYS A 27 2.01 17.54 22.96
CA LYS A 27 0.85 18.45 22.86
C LYS A 27 -0.44 17.84 23.42
N ALA A 28 -0.67 16.54 23.20
CA ALA A 28 -1.82 15.84 23.75
C ALA A 28 -1.80 15.81 25.29
N ALA A 29 -0.61 15.70 25.89
CA ALA A 29 -0.46 15.69 27.35
C ALA A 29 -0.78 17.05 27.99
N GLU A 30 -0.59 18.15 27.25
CA GLU A 30 -0.86 19.52 27.71
C GLU A 30 -2.26 20.04 27.34
N ALA A 31 -2.89 19.46 26.32
CA ALA A 31 -4.21 19.84 25.84
C ALA A 31 -5.36 19.23 26.65
N VAL A 32 -6.58 19.76 26.47
CA VAL A 32 -7.81 19.24 27.09
C VAL A 32 -8.95 19.16 26.08
N GLY A 33 -9.86 18.21 26.27
CA GLY A 33 -11.05 18.02 25.42
C GLY A 33 -10.71 17.67 23.97
N ASP A 34 -11.51 18.17 23.02
CA ASP A 34 -11.44 17.87 21.59
C ASP A 34 -10.07 18.15 20.92
N GLU A 35 -9.24 18.99 21.53
CA GLU A 35 -7.89 19.29 21.03
C GLU A 35 -6.90 18.16 21.36
N ALA A 36 -6.94 17.64 22.59
CA ALA A 36 -6.15 16.49 22.99
C ALA A 36 -6.53 15.24 22.17
N GLU A 37 -7.82 15.02 21.95
CA GLU A 37 -8.31 13.91 21.11
C GLU A 37 -7.79 14.00 19.67
N ARG A 38 -7.72 15.22 19.10
CA ARG A 38 -7.17 15.44 17.76
C ARG A 38 -5.67 15.13 17.68
N TYR A 39 -4.91 15.50 18.69
CA TYR A 39 -3.47 15.18 18.74
C TYR A 39 -3.22 13.68 18.89
N LEU A 40 -3.96 12.99 19.76
CA LEU A 40 -3.87 11.54 19.91
C LEU A 40 -4.25 10.80 18.63
N ALA A 41 -5.34 11.21 17.97
CA ALA A 41 -5.75 10.63 16.70
C ALA A 41 -4.71 10.85 15.58
N MET A 42 -3.96 11.96 15.63
CA MET A 42 -2.85 12.21 14.70
C MET A 42 -1.61 11.39 15.05
N ALA A 43 -1.31 11.19 16.33
CA ALA A 43 -0.27 10.28 16.77
C ALA A 43 -0.53 8.85 16.25
N ASP A 44 -1.75 8.33 16.47
CA ASP A 44 -2.18 7.01 15.97
C ASP A 44 -2.07 6.89 14.43
N PHE A 45 -2.42 7.98 13.72
CA PHE A 45 -2.24 8.06 12.27
C PHE A 45 -0.76 7.92 11.88
N LEU A 46 0.12 8.69 12.52
CA LEU A 46 1.55 8.71 12.21
C LEU A 46 2.21 7.37 12.51
N GLU A 47 1.83 6.68 13.60
CA GLU A 47 2.34 5.34 13.91
C GLU A 47 2.04 4.34 12.80
N ASN A 48 0.79 4.30 12.32
CA ASN A 48 0.40 3.45 11.19
C ASN A 48 1.13 3.84 9.90
N ASP A 49 1.24 5.13 9.63
CA ASP A 49 1.88 5.60 8.41
C ASP A 49 3.39 5.27 8.40
N ILE A 50 4.07 5.45 9.53
CA ILE A 50 5.48 5.05 9.77
C ILE A 50 5.66 3.55 9.55
N ALA A 51 4.76 2.71 10.08
CA ALA A 51 4.82 1.27 9.87
C ALA A 51 4.75 0.91 8.37
N GLY A 52 3.87 1.58 7.63
CA GLY A 52 3.78 1.43 6.17
C GLY A 52 5.07 1.83 5.45
N TYR A 53 5.67 2.96 5.81
CA TYR A 53 6.97 3.37 5.24
C TYR A 53 8.08 2.37 5.57
N LYS A 54 8.14 1.88 6.81
CA LYS A 54 9.14 0.90 7.23
C LYS A 54 9.06 -0.38 6.42
N THR A 55 7.86 -0.92 6.22
CA THR A 55 7.62 -2.12 5.40
C THR A 55 8.13 -1.95 3.98
N ILE A 56 7.83 -0.81 3.34
CA ILE A 56 8.30 -0.54 1.97
C ILE A 56 9.82 -0.35 1.93
N ILE A 57 10.38 0.41 2.87
CA ILE A 57 11.83 0.62 2.95
C ILE A 57 12.56 -0.72 3.14
N GLU A 58 12.02 -1.63 3.95
CA GLU A 58 12.63 -2.94 4.18
C GLU A 58 12.67 -3.81 2.92
N ASP A 59 11.64 -3.72 2.07
CA ASP A 59 11.55 -4.43 0.78
C ASP A 59 12.43 -3.80 -0.32
N LEU A 60 12.73 -2.50 -0.22
CA LEU A 60 13.46 -1.75 -1.25
C LEU A 60 14.96 -1.51 -0.92
N LYS A 61 15.39 -1.72 0.33
CA LYS A 61 16.70 -1.24 0.84
C LYS A 61 17.94 -1.82 0.16
N ASP A 62 17.84 -3.02 -0.41
CA ASP A 62 18.94 -3.71 -1.11
C ASP A 62 18.95 -3.42 -2.62
N GLY A 63 17.96 -2.65 -3.10
CA GLY A 63 17.83 -2.27 -4.50
C GLY A 63 16.97 -3.24 -5.32
N SER A 64 16.41 -4.31 -4.73
CA SER A 64 15.31 -5.07 -5.35
C SER A 64 13.95 -4.52 -4.91
N CYS A 65 12.89 -5.07 -5.50
CA CYS A 65 11.51 -4.79 -5.12
C CYS A 65 10.77 -6.13 -5.22
N ASP A 66 10.73 -6.84 -4.11
CA ASP A 66 10.30 -8.25 -4.05
C ASP A 66 8.82 -8.38 -3.67
N TYR A 67 8.17 -7.26 -3.30
CA TYR A 67 6.76 -7.19 -2.93
C TYR A 67 6.43 -8.21 -1.84
N THR A 68 7.21 -8.16 -0.76
CA THR A 68 7.09 -9.06 0.40
C THR A 68 6.35 -8.45 1.58
N GLY A 69 6.06 -7.14 1.52
CA GLY A 69 5.37 -6.41 2.57
C GLY A 69 3.91 -6.81 2.80
N SER A 70 3.36 -6.38 3.93
CA SER A 70 1.94 -6.52 4.29
C SER A 70 1.14 -5.34 3.73
N LEU A 71 0.13 -5.61 2.89
CA LEU A 71 -0.79 -4.58 2.40
C LEU A 71 -1.55 -3.89 3.54
N TYR A 72 -1.83 -4.62 4.63
CA TYR A 72 -2.49 -4.06 5.79
C TYR A 72 -1.62 -2.94 6.39
N ASP A 73 -0.34 -3.20 6.61
CA ASP A 73 0.59 -2.24 7.21
C ASP A 73 0.80 -1.01 6.29
N ILE A 74 0.69 -1.20 4.98
CA ILE A 74 0.93 -0.14 3.99
C ILE A 74 -0.30 0.74 3.76
N ALA A 75 -1.50 0.16 3.76
CA ALA A 75 -2.72 0.83 3.31
C ALA A 75 -3.82 0.97 4.38
N SER A 76 -3.57 0.56 5.63
CA SER A 76 -4.55 0.70 6.72
C SER A 76 -4.59 2.13 7.26
N LEU A 77 -5.33 3.00 6.57
CA LEU A 77 -5.82 4.23 7.18
C LEU A 77 -7.32 4.09 7.45
N PRO A 78 -7.75 4.15 8.71
CA PRO A 78 -9.17 4.27 9.03
C PRO A 78 -9.76 5.47 8.29
N ALA A 79 -10.89 5.28 7.59
CA ALA A 79 -11.49 6.32 6.75
C ALA A 79 -11.84 7.59 7.53
N GLU A 80 -12.14 7.44 8.82
CA GLU A 80 -12.39 8.52 9.79
C GLU A 80 -11.19 9.44 10.04
N LEU A 81 -9.95 8.94 9.86
CA LEU A 81 -8.73 9.74 10.03
C LEU A 81 -8.31 10.47 8.76
N LEU A 82 -8.92 10.17 7.60
CA LEU A 82 -8.61 10.84 6.33
C LEU A 82 -8.87 12.35 6.42
N GLY A 83 -9.96 12.75 7.08
CA GLY A 83 -10.29 14.15 7.30
C GLY A 83 -9.24 14.87 8.15
N LEU A 84 -8.67 14.18 9.14
CA LEU A 84 -7.61 14.71 9.99
C LEU A 84 -6.30 14.85 9.20
N TYR A 85 -5.94 13.87 8.39
CA TYR A 85 -4.77 13.96 7.51
C TYR A 85 -4.86 15.15 6.54
N GLN A 86 -5.97 15.29 5.82
CA GLN A 86 -6.10 16.30 4.77
C GLN A 86 -6.32 17.71 5.32
N ASN A 87 -7.06 17.86 6.41
CA ASN A 87 -7.49 19.18 6.90
C ASN A 87 -6.68 19.68 8.10
N PHE A 88 -5.88 18.83 8.74
CA PHE A 88 -5.08 19.21 9.89
C PHE A 88 -3.59 18.96 9.67
N TYR A 89 -3.17 17.76 9.28
CA TYR A 89 -1.75 17.43 9.12
C TYR A 89 -1.12 18.07 7.89
N ILE A 90 -1.66 17.82 6.69
CA ILE A 90 -1.08 18.37 5.44
C ILE A 90 -0.96 19.91 5.47
N PRO A 91 -1.95 20.67 6.01
CA PRO A 91 -1.82 22.11 6.13
C PRO A 91 -0.81 22.60 7.18
N SER A 92 -0.42 21.79 8.16
CA SER A 92 0.57 22.18 9.17
C SER A 92 2.01 22.05 8.68
N LEU A 93 2.24 21.35 7.57
CA LEU A 93 3.57 21.15 7.00
C LEU A 93 4.08 22.40 6.29
N SER A 94 5.39 22.59 6.32
CA SER A 94 6.05 23.57 5.45
C SER A 94 5.85 23.20 3.97
N PRO A 95 5.99 24.16 3.03
CA PRO A 95 5.86 23.86 1.60
C PRO A 95 6.81 22.76 1.11
N GLU A 96 8.04 22.70 1.65
CA GLU A 96 9.03 21.68 1.30
C GLU A 96 8.63 20.31 1.86
N ASP A 97 8.29 20.24 3.15
CA ASP A 97 7.85 19.00 3.80
C ASP A 97 6.59 18.42 3.16
N LYS A 98 5.68 19.31 2.75
CA LYS A 98 4.47 18.92 2.02
C LYS A 98 4.79 18.34 0.63
N ALA A 99 5.79 18.88 -0.06
CA ALA A 99 6.19 18.35 -1.35
C ALA A 99 6.79 16.94 -1.20
N ASP A 100 7.66 16.75 -0.20
CA ASP A 100 8.25 15.45 0.12
C ASP A 100 7.19 14.44 0.58
N GLU A 101 6.23 14.85 1.41
CA GLU A 101 5.11 14.02 1.86
C GLU A 101 4.28 13.52 0.66
N ASN A 102 3.91 14.42 -0.26
CA ASN A 102 3.12 14.04 -1.42
C ASN A 102 3.90 13.07 -2.32
N ALA A 103 5.18 13.34 -2.58
CA ALA A 103 6.02 12.46 -3.38
C ALA A 103 6.18 11.07 -2.73
N ALA A 104 6.36 11.02 -1.41
CA ALA A 104 6.46 9.76 -0.67
C ALA A 104 5.13 8.98 -0.64
N MET A 105 3.99 9.69 -0.53
CA MET A 105 2.66 9.09 -0.58
C MET A 105 2.35 8.52 -1.97
N GLU A 106 2.75 9.20 -3.05
CA GLU A 106 2.62 8.67 -4.41
C GLU A 106 3.39 7.36 -4.59
N LEU A 107 4.62 7.28 -4.06
CA LEU A 107 5.42 6.06 -4.05
C LEU A 107 4.72 4.96 -3.24
N LYS A 108 4.21 5.28 -2.05
CA LYS A 108 3.46 4.35 -1.19
C LYS A 108 2.24 3.76 -1.92
N VAL A 109 1.46 4.60 -2.60
CA VAL A 109 0.29 4.19 -3.39
C VAL A 109 0.68 3.32 -4.57
N SER A 110 1.73 3.68 -5.32
CA SER A 110 2.22 2.85 -6.43
C SER A 110 2.65 1.48 -5.93
N TYR A 111 3.48 1.45 -4.89
CA TYR A 111 3.94 0.21 -4.27
C TYR A 111 2.77 -0.67 -3.82
N ALA A 112 1.76 -0.10 -3.15
CA ALA A 112 0.59 -0.86 -2.70
C ALA A 112 -0.19 -1.50 -3.87
N LYS A 113 -0.36 -0.78 -4.99
CA LYS A 113 -1.02 -1.30 -6.20
C LYS A 113 -0.22 -2.45 -6.83
N ASP A 114 1.09 -2.28 -6.92
CA ASP A 114 1.98 -3.28 -7.51
C ASP A 114 2.07 -4.53 -6.62
N LEU A 115 2.14 -4.33 -5.30
CA LEU A 115 2.07 -5.41 -4.30
C LEU A 115 0.75 -6.19 -4.41
N ALA A 116 -0.40 -5.50 -4.49
CA ALA A 116 -1.70 -6.15 -4.64
C ALA A 116 -1.79 -6.98 -5.93
N THR A 117 -1.26 -6.44 -7.03
CA THR A 117 -1.20 -7.15 -8.32
C THR A 117 -0.29 -8.37 -8.24
N SER A 118 0.89 -8.23 -7.64
CA SER A 118 1.84 -9.33 -7.40
C SER A 118 1.21 -10.42 -6.52
N TYR A 119 0.48 -10.04 -5.47
CA TYR A 119 -0.21 -10.98 -4.59
C TYR A 119 -1.33 -11.74 -5.31
N ALA A 120 -2.15 -11.06 -6.11
CA ALA A 120 -3.17 -11.70 -6.93
C ALA A 120 -2.57 -12.71 -7.92
N ALA A 121 -1.45 -12.37 -8.55
CA ALA A 121 -0.72 -13.28 -9.43
C ALA A 121 -0.16 -14.50 -8.67
N LYS A 122 0.38 -14.31 -7.46
CA LYS A 122 0.86 -15.41 -6.60
C LYS A 122 -0.30 -16.35 -6.22
N ILE A 123 -1.45 -15.83 -5.81
CA ILE A 123 -2.66 -16.62 -5.52
C ILE A 123 -3.12 -17.37 -6.77
N GLY A 124 -3.21 -16.70 -7.91
CA GLY A 124 -3.63 -17.32 -9.17
C GLY A 124 -2.72 -18.50 -9.55
N LYS A 125 -1.39 -18.31 -9.48
CA LYS A 125 -0.42 -19.38 -9.72
C LYS A 125 -0.59 -20.55 -8.75
N ALA A 126 -0.80 -20.26 -7.47
CA ALA A 126 -1.00 -21.30 -6.45
C ALA A 126 -2.31 -22.07 -6.69
N ALA A 127 -3.39 -21.38 -7.05
CA ALA A 127 -4.67 -21.99 -7.38
C ALA A 127 -4.57 -22.89 -8.63
N LEU A 128 -3.87 -22.44 -9.67
CA LEU A 128 -3.65 -23.21 -10.90
C LEU A 128 -2.65 -24.37 -10.73
N SER A 129 -1.85 -24.36 -9.66
CA SER A 129 -0.91 -25.46 -9.35
C SER A 129 -1.48 -26.50 -8.38
N SER A 130 -2.70 -26.29 -7.89
CA SER A 130 -3.35 -27.14 -6.90
C SER A 130 -4.50 -27.93 -7.54
N ASP A 131 -4.36 -29.25 -7.63
CA ASP A 131 -5.38 -30.12 -8.23
C ASP A 131 -6.75 -29.96 -7.56
N LEU A 132 -6.78 -29.80 -6.23
CA LEU A 132 -8.03 -29.57 -5.50
C LEU A 132 -8.66 -28.23 -5.89
N ALA A 133 -7.88 -27.16 -5.91
CA ALA A 133 -8.39 -25.83 -6.26
C ALA A 133 -8.86 -25.78 -7.72
N LEU A 134 -8.10 -26.37 -8.65
CA LEU A 134 -8.47 -26.53 -10.05
C LEU A 134 -9.81 -27.26 -10.21
N ASN A 135 -9.97 -28.42 -9.57
CA ASN A 135 -11.21 -29.19 -9.66
C ASN A 135 -12.42 -28.41 -9.12
N LEU A 136 -12.24 -27.66 -8.03
CA LEU A 136 -13.28 -26.79 -7.50
C LEU A 136 -13.62 -25.66 -8.48
N MET A 137 -12.63 -25.01 -9.08
CA MET A 137 -12.84 -23.96 -10.08
C MET A 137 -13.51 -24.50 -11.36
N MET A 138 -13.14 -25.69 -11.81
CA MET A 138 -13.76 -26.35 -12.97
C MET A 138 -15.21 -26.78 -12.72
N SER A 139 -15.62 -26.89 -11.46
CA SER A 139 -16.99 -27.22 -11.09
C SER A 139 -17.88 -25.98 -10.96
N ASP A 140 -17.33 -24.78 -11.15
CA ASP A 140 -18.02 -23.50 -11.07
C ASP A 140 -18.07 -22.82 -12.45
N ASP A 141 -19.25 -22.84 -13.08
CA ASP A 141 -19.46 -22.25 -14.40
C ASP A 141 -19.20 -20.74 -14.44
N GLY A 142 -19.38 -20.03 -13.31
CA GLY A 142 -19.11 -18.60 -13.21
C GLY A 142 -17.62 -18.30 -13.30
N ILE A 143 -16.79 -19.08 -12.60
CA ILE A 143 -15.33 -18.99 -12.68
C ILE A 143 -14.86 -19.34 -14.09
N LEU A 144 -15.37 -20.43 -14.67
CA LEU A 144 -15.01 -20.84 -16.03
C LEU A 144 -15.37 -19.77 -17.07
N ALA A 145 -16.57 -19.19 -16.99
CA ALA A 145 -16.99 -18.11 -17.89
C ALA A 145 -16.11 -16.86 -17.75
N ALA A 146 -15.72 -16.50 -16.52
CA ALA A 146 -14.83 -15.37 -16.27
C ALA A 146 -13.42 -15.60 -16.87
N ILE A 147 -12.86 -16.80 -16.68
CA ILE A 147 -11.58 -17.18 -17.30
C ILE A 147 -11.70 -17.13 -18.82
N GLY A 148 -12.74 -17.74 -19.39
CA GLY A 148 -12.98 -17.74 -20.84
C GLY A 148 -13.11 -16.34 -21.43
N ALA A 149 -13.80 -15.43 -20.76
CA ALA A 149 -13.92 -14.04 -21.20
C ALA A 149 -12.58 -13.31 -21.20
N ILE A 150 -11.75 -13.51 -20.17
CA ILE A 150 -10.40 -12.92 -20.08
C ILE A 150 -9.51 -13.48 -21.20
N VAL A 151 -9.52 -14.80 -21.39
CA VAL A 151 -8.75 -15.46 -22.44
C VAL A 151 -9.16 -14.99 -23.83
N ALA A 152 -10.47 -14.92 -24.12
CA ALA A 152 -10.98 -14.44 -25.40
C ALA A 152 -10.63 -12.96 -25.67
N SER A 153 -10.44 -12.16 -24.61
CA SER A 153 -10.00 -10.77 -24.72
C SER A 153 -8.50 -10.61 -25.02
N ASN A 154 -7.71 -11.69 -24.91
CA ASN A 154 -6.29 -11.71 -25.25
C ASN A 154 -6.06 -12.50 -26.56
N PRO A 155 -5.83 -11.82 -27.70
CA PRO A 155 -5.70 -12.47 -28.99
C PRO A 155 -4.57 -13.50 -29.08
N GLU A 156 -3.46 -13.29 -28.36
CA GLU A 156 -2.31 -14.20 -28.38
C GLU A 156 -2.65 -15.54 -27.70
N ILE A 157 -3.29 -15.48 -26.53
CA ILE A 157 -3.70 -16.68 -25.79
C ILE A 157 -4.81 -17.41 -26.56
N LEU A 158 -5.79 -16.66 -27.08
CA LEU A 158 -6.88 -17.24 -27.85
C LEU A 158 -6.38 -17.96 -29.11
N SER A 159 -5.42 -17.37 -29.82
CA SER A 159 -4.78 -18.01 -30.98
C SER A 159 -4.10 -19.32 -30.58
N ALA A 160 -3.32 -19.32 -29.49
CA ALA A 160 -2.61 -20.51 -29.03
C ALA A 160 -3.56 -21.67 -28.69
N LEU A 161 -4.70 -21.39 -28.05
CA LEU A 161 -5.70 -22.41 -27.73
C LEU A 161 -6.47 -22.92 -28.95
N SER A 162 -6.61 -22.09 -29.98
CA SER A 162 -7.28 -22.46 -31.23
C SER A 162 -6.43 -23.42 -32.06
N ASP A 163 -5.11 -23.32 -31.95
CA ASP A 163 -4.15 -24.19 -32.66
C ASP A 163 -4.02 -25.59 -32.03
N GLU A 164 -4.55 -25.79 -30.80
CA GLU A 164 -4.56 -27.08 -30.09
C GLU A 164 -5.84 -27.91 -30.32
N GLN A 165 -6.83 -27.38 -31.05
CA GLN A 165 -8.10 -28.05 -31.38
C GLN A 165 -8.09 -28.69 -32.77
#